data_AF-A0A914TH48-F1
#
_entry.id   AF-A0A914TH48-F1
#
_cell.length_a   1.000
_cell.length_b   1.000
_cell.length_c   1.000
_cell.angle_alpha   90.00
_cell.angle_beta   90.00
_cell.angle_gamma   90.00
#
_symmetry.space_group_name_H-M   'P 1'
#
loop_
_entity.id
_entity.type
_entity.pdbx_description
1 polymer ?
#
loop_
_entity_poly.entity_id
_entity_poly.type
_entity_poly.pdbx_seq_one_letter_code
_entity_poly.pdbx_strand_id
1 'polypeptide(L)'
;MIGLEPWFFNFTHFFFGGQTKQLLADVPRPRTEYAIWWTMKCAEVSSFIGGVIVHPIYRFYRLQQLTPETTTNNSKKIIRNLCRRIQGRFLLAGIVSGPLLSLAYSHSQNWSEQDLRDKCYEIRCNTSSLQLDRYCTMFFAIGWYWKRFQGGVNGINIGIAYWAFYKTVLEKYTNPLLVDKIKPEQRYENVIAAKEDKDELTRFWRDIALKGKPENDLRKVVPSNV
;
A
#
# COMPACT_ATOMS: atom_id res chain seq x y z
N MET A 1 18.11 -9.36 -0.86
CA MET A 1 16.83 -8.87 -0.30
C MET A 1 16.64 -7.43 -0.76
N ILE A 2 15.46 -7.10 -1.28
CA ILE A 2 15.13 -5.81 -1.93
C ILE A 2 14.75 -4.75 -0.89
N GLY A 3 14.70 -5.07 0.41
CA GLY A 3 14.39 -4.12 1.48
C GLY A 3 12.93 -3.66 1.45
N LEU A 4 12.04 -4.49 0.91
CA LEU A 4 10.58 -4.28 0.89
C LEU A 4 9.84 -5.47 1.50
N GLU A 5 10.56 -6.47 1.97
CA GLU A 5 10.02 -7.66 2.61
C GLU A 5 9.17 -7.30 3.84
N PRO A 6 9.61 -6.39 4.75
CA PRO A 6 8.79 -6.02 5.92
C PRO A 6 7.47 -5.35 5.52
N TRP A 7 7.52 -4.45 4.54
CA TRP A 7 6.32 -3.83 3.97
C TRP A 7 5.39 -4.88 3.35
N PHE A 8 5.92 -5.79 2.53
CA PHE A 8 5.13 -6.80 1.84
C PHE A 8 4.49 -7.79 2.82
N PHE A 9 5.20 -8.17 3.88
CA PHE A 9 4.62 -8.98 4.95
C PHE A 9 3.49 -8.25 5.64
N ASN A 10 3.67 -6.98 6.05
CA ASN A 10 2.59 -6.19 6.63
C ASN A 10 1.39 -6.03 5.66
N PHE A 11 1.67 -5.87 4.37
CA PHE A 11 0.63 -5.71 3.36
C PHE A 11 -0.19 -6.99 3.17
N THR A 12 0.46 -8.13 2.98
CA THR A 12 -0.20 -9.38 2.58
C THR A 12 -0.67 -10.26 3.73
N HIS A 13 -0.04 -10.19 4.90
CA HIS A 13 -0.29 -11.09 6.03
C HIS A 13 -0.17 -12.59 5.76
N PHE A 14 0.34 -13.01 4.59
CA PHE A 14 0.43 -14.43 4.20
C PHE A 14 1.47 -15.21 5.00
N PHE A 15 2.58 -14.59 5.38
CA PHE A 15 3.68 -15.28 6.08
C PHE A 15 3.59 -15.09 7.59
N PHE A 16 3.37 -16.17 8.34
CA PHE A 16 3.25 -16.14 9.80
C PHE A 16 4.53 -15.66 10.52
N GLY A 17 5.71 -16.04 10.04
CA GLY A 17 6.99 -15.63 10.63
C GLY A 17 7.37 -14.16 10.41
N GLY A 18 6.70 -13.45 9.49
CA GLY A 18 7.01 -12.06 9.14
C GLY A 18 6.18 -11.01 9.88
N GLN A 19 5.39 -11.40 10.89
CA GLN A 19 4.37 -10.54 11.53
C GLN A 19 4.76 -10.21 12.98
N THR A 20 5.94 -9.63 13.16
CA THR A 20 6.44 -9.19 14.47
C THR A 20 6.36 -7.68 14.60
N LYS A 21 6.19 -7.17 15.82
CA LYS A 21 6.18 -5.72 16.09
C LYS A 21 7.48 -5.04 15.62
N GLN A 22 8.61 -5.75 15.69
CA GLN A 22 9.90 -5.28 15.21
C GLN A 22 9.90 -5.12 13.69
N LEU A 23 9.38 -6.09 12.93
CA LEU A 23 9.30 -5.99 11.48
C LEU A 23 8.32 -4.90 11.03
N LEU A 24 7.23 -4.71 11.77
CA LEU A 24 6.27 -3.65 11.51
C LEU A 24 6.94 -2.26 11.57
N ALA A 25 7.81 -2.05 12.55
CA ALA A 25 8.56 -0.81 12.73
C ALA A 25 9.83 -0.71 11.86
N ASP A 26 10.30 -1.81 11.28
CA ASP A 26 11.48 -1.82 10.41
C ASP A 26 11.12 -1.33 8.99
N VAL A 27 11.52 -0.09 8.70
CA VAL A 27 11.30 0.59 7.41
C VAL A 27 12.64 0.81 6.71
N PRO A 28 13.26 -0.21 6.08
CA PRO A 28 14.59 -0.09 5.50
C PRO A 28 14.65 0.83 4.28
N ARG A 29 13.57 0.95 3.49
CA ARG A 29 13.49 1.79 2.28
C ARG A 29 12.30 2.76 2.32
N PRO A 30 12.36 3.81 3.15
CA PRO A 30 11.21 4.68 3.40
C PRO A 30 10.73 5.43 2.15
N ARG A 31 11.63 5.92 1.29
CA ARG A 31 11.26 6.62 0.05
C ARG A 31 10.50 5.73 -0.93
N THR A 32 10.97 4.50 -1.12
CA THR A 32 10.34 3.53 -2.04
C THR A 32 8.99 3.10 -1.50
N GLU A 33 8.90 2.80 -0.21
CA GLU A 33 7.65 2.42 0.43
C GLU A 33 6.60 3.55 0.37
N TYR A 34 7.01 4.79 0.67
CA TYR A 34 6.14 5.95 0.57
C TYR A 34 5.65 6.17 -0.88
N ALA A 35 6.51 5.95 -1.87
CA ALA A 35 6.13 6.01 -3.28
C ALA A 35 5.14 4.90 -3.67
N ILE A 36 5.29 3.68 -3.13
CA ILE A 36 4.34 2.57 -3.33
C ILE A 36 2.97 2.95 -2.75
N TRP A 37 2.94 3.47 -1.52
CA TRP A 37 1.69 3.92 -0.90
C TRP A 37 0.99 5.00 -1.72
N TRP A 38 1.72 6.05 -2.15
CA TRP A 38 1.16 7.09 -3.03
C TRP A 38 0.67 6.52 -4.37
N THR A 39 1.38 5.54 -4.93
CA THR A 39 0.94 4.85 -6.16
C THR A 39 -0.38 4.14 -5.97
N MET A 40 -0.57 3.44 -4.85
CA MET A 40 -1.86 2.82 -4.51
C MET A 40 -2.96 3.88 -4.36
N LYS A 41 -2.73 4.93 -3.58
CA LYS A 41 -3.74 5.99 -3.36
C LYS A 41 -4.12 6.74 -4.63
N CYS A 42 -3.13 7.07 -5.47
CA CYS A 42 -3.42 7.69 -6.75
C CYS A 42 -4.16 6.74 -7.70
N ALA A 43 -3.82 5.46 -7.72
CA ALA A 43 -4.53 4.46 -8.52
C ALA A 43 -5.98 4.27 -8.07
N GLU A 44 -6.24 4.27 -6.76
CA GLU A 44 -7.59 4.21 -6.18
C GLU A 44 -8.42 5.42 -6.59
N VAL A 45 -7.92 6.64 -6.32
CA VAL A 45 -8.61 7.89 -6.63
C VAL A 45 -8.85 8.06 -8.12
N SER A 46 -7.83 7.81 -8.95
CA SER A 46 -7.96 7.98 -10.40
C SER A 46 -8.89 6.93 -11.01
N SER A 47 -8.88 5.69 -10.52
CA SER A 47 -9.82 4.64 -10.96
C SER A 47 -11.26 5.00 -10.63
N PHE A 48 -11.49 5.56 -9.44
CA PHE A 48 -12.80 6.04 -9.02
C PHE A 48 -13.27 7.18 -9.92
N ILE A 49 -12.46 8.23 -10.10
CA ILE A 49 -12.79 9.35 -10.98
C ILE A 49 -13.06 8.86 -12.41
N GLY A 50 -12.16 8.05 -12.96
CA GLY A 50 -12.26 7.54 -14.33
C GLY A 50 -13.49 6.64 -14.56
N GLY A 51 -13.79 5.75 -13.62
CA GLY A 51 -14.82 4.72 -13.78
C GLY A 51 -16.21 5.11 -13.26
N VAL A 52 -16.28 5.89 -12.18
CA VAL A 52 -17.54 6.24 -11.51
C VAL A 52 -18.04 7.62 -11.93
N ILE A 53 -17.15 8.57 -12.24
CA ILE A 53 -17.53 9.94 -12.59
C ILE A 53 -17.42 10.16 -14.11
N VAL A 54 -16.21 10.08 -14.65
CA VAL A 54 -15.93 10.45 -16.05
C VAL A 54 -16.58 9.48 -17.03
N HIS A 55 -16.50 8.17 -16.78
CA HIS A 55 -17.09 7.16 -17.66
C HIS A 55 -18.60 7.36 -17.90
N PRO A 56 -19.49 7.46 -16.88
CA PRO A 56 -20.91 7.67 -17.12
C PRO A 56 -21.24 9.04 -17.72
N ILE A 57 -20.60 10.12 -17.27
CA ILE A 57 -20.84 11.49 -17.80
C ILE A 57 -20.47 11.54 -19.28
N TYR A 58 -19.27 11.07 -19.64
CA TYR A 58 -18.81 11.08 -21.02
C TYR A 58 -19.65 10.15 -21.90
N ARG A 59 -20.07 8.99 -21.37
CA ARG A 59 -20.96 8.08 -22.10
C ARG A 59 -22.31 8.73 -22.38
N PHE A 60 -22.90 9.42 -21.41
CA PHE A 60 -24.16 10.12 -21.57
C PHE A 60 -24.05 11.22 -22.63
N TYR A 61 -23.04 12.08 -22.52
CA TYR A 61 -22.75 13.12 -23.50
C TYR A 61 -22.64 12.57 -24.93
N ARG A 62 -21.88 11.47 -25.14
CA ARG A 62 -21.71 10.87 -26.47
C ARG A 62 -22.97 10.19 -27.00
N LEU A 63 -23.85 9.70 -26.12
CA LEU A 63 -25.13 9.12 -26.53
C LEU A 63 -26.11 10.21 -26.99
N GLN A 64 -26.08 11.40 -26.38
CA GLN A 64 -26.91 12.54 -26.80
C GLN A 64 -26.53 13.10 -28.17
N GLN A 65 -25.28 12.90 -28.60
CA GLN A 65 -24.80 13.35 -29.91
C GLN A 65 -25.14 12.41 -31.07
N LEU A 66 -25.74 11.26 -30.81
CA LEU A 66 -26.12 10.32 -31.87
C LEU A 66 -27.37 10.83 -32.58
N THR A 67 -27.21 11.24 -33.83
CA THR A 67 -28.34 11.49 -34.75
C THR A 67 -28.75 10.19 -35.44
N PRO A 68 -30.02 10.03 -35.88
CA PRO A 68 -30.45 8.85 -36.62
C PRO A 68 -29.59 8.56 -37.86
N GLU A 69 -29.11 9.62 -38.51
CA GLU A 69 -28.26 9.57 -39.70
C GLU A 69 -26.84 9.04 -39.44
N THR A 70 -26.30 9.28 -38.24
CA THR A 70 -24.95 8.84 -37.85
C THR A 70 -24.95 7.56 -37.02
N THR A 71 -26.14 7.02 -36.73
CA THR A 71 -26.30 5.84 -35.88
C THR A 71 -26.16 4.57 -36.69
N THR A 72 -25.13 3.79 -36.37
CA THR A 72 -24.98 2.41 -36.84
C THR A 72 -25.39 1.43 -35.74
N ASN A 73 -25.68 0.19 -36.10
CA ASN A 73 -25.95 -0.89 -35.13
C ASN A 73 -24.83 -1.06 -34.07
N ASN A 74 -23.60 -0.61 -34.38
CA ASN A 74 -22.44 -0.72 -33.51
C ASN A 74 -22.11 0.55 -32.70
N SER A 75 -22.77 1.69 -32.95
CA SER A 75 -22.39 2.98 -32.33
C SER A 75 -22.35 2.92 -30.80
N LYS A 76 -23.34 2.26 -30.16
CA LYS A 76 -23.37 2.09 -28.70
C LYS A 76 -22.19 1.24 -28.17
N LYS A 77 -21.76 0.22 -28.92
CA LYS A 77 -20.62 -0.64 -28.57
C LYS A 77 -19.31 0.16 -28.69
N ILE A 78 -19.18 0.98 -29.72
CA ILE A 78 -18.01 1.84 -29.94
C ILE A 78 -17.88 2.86 -28.81
N ILE A 79 -18.97 3.56 -28.46
CA ILE A 79 -18.97 4.54 -27.35
C ILE A 79 -18.56 3.86 -26.04
N ARG A 80 -19.11 2.68 -25.74
CA ARG A 80 -18.76 1.93 -24.53
C ARG A 80 -17.27 1.58 -24.50
N ASN A 81 -16.72 1.10 -25.61
CA ASN A 81 -15.29 0.76 -25.69
C ASN A 81 -14.39 1.99 -25.54
N LEU A 82 -14.79 3.14 -26.11
CA LEU A 82 -14.09 4.40 -25.93
C LEU A 82 -14.07 4.84 -24.45
N CYS A 83 -15.22 4.82 -23.78
CA CYS A 83 -15.31 5.20 -22.37
C CYS A 83 -14.47 4.28 -21.49
N ARG A 84 -14.45 2.96 -21.78
CA ARG A 84 -13.59 1.99 -21.07
C ARG A 84 -12.09 2.25 -21.28
N ARG A 85 -11.68 2.69 -22.48
CA ARG A 85 -10.30 3.10 -22.74
C ARG A 85 -9.93 4.35 -21.93
N ILE A 86 -10.84 5.33 -21.85
CA ILE A 86 -10.65 6.54 -21.03
C ILE A 86 -10.49 6.14 -19.56
N GLN A 87 -11.39 5.33 -19.02
CA GLN A 87 -11.29 4.80 -17.65
C GLN A 87 -9.91 4.16 -17.39
N GLY A 88 -9.40 3.36 -18.32
CA GLY A 88 -8.08 2.76 -18.17
C GLY A 88 -6.93 3.77 -18.16
N ARG A 89 -7.03 4.86 -18.93
CA ARG A 89 -6.03 5.94 -18.94
C ARG A 89 -5.97 6.69 -17.61
N PHE A 90 -7.10 6.83 -16.91
CA PHE A 90 -7.11 7.41 -15.57
C PHE A 90 -6.32 6.57 -14.57
N LEU A 91 -6.50 5.24 -14.57
CA LEU A 91 -5.68 4.35 -13.73
C LEU A 91 -4.19 4.52 -14.04
N LEU A 92 -3.80 4.49 -15.32
CA LEU A 92 -2.41 4.69 -15.72
C LEU A 92 -1.85 6.04 -15.27
N ALA A 93 -2.64 7.13 -15.41
CA ALA A 93 -2.26 8.44 -14.92
C ALA A 93 -2.03 8.44 -13.41
N GLY A 94 -2.87 7.75 -12.64
CA GLY A 94 -2.71 7.57 -11.19
C GLY A 94 -1.43 6.82 -10.81
N ILE A 95 -1.13 5.72 -11.52
CA ILE A 95 0.08 4.92 -11.29
C ILE A 95 1.34 5.76 -11.55
N VAL A 96 1.35 6.55 -12.62
CA VAL A 96 2.48 7.43 -12.97
C VAL A 96 2.57 8.62 -12.00
N SER A 97 1.45 9.19 -11.57
CA SER A 97 1.44 10.34 -10.66
C SER A 97 1.89 9.97 -9.25
N GLY A 98 1.72 8.72 -8.80
CA GLY A 98 2.04 8.28 -7.44
C GLY A 98 3.49 8.59 -7.02
N PRO A 99 4.52 8.05 -7.70
CA PRO A 99 5.92 8.33 -7.35
C PRO A 99 6.27 9.81 -7.48
N LEU A 100 5.70 10.52 -8.45
CA LEU A 100 5.93 11.95 -8.66
C LEU A 100 5.37 12.79 -7.49
N LEU A 101 4.15 12.50 -7.06
CA LEU A 101 3.51 13.16 -5.91
C LEU A 101 4.21 12.81 -4.60
N SER A 102 4.64 11.56 -4.43
CA SER A 102 5.47 11.16 -3.29
C SER A 102 6.73 12.02 -3.17
N LEU A 103 7.46 12.19 -4.28
CA LEU A 103 8.67 13.02 -4.31
C LEU A 103 8.34 14.50 -4.08
N ALA A 104 7.38 15.05 -4.82
CA ALA A 104 7.00 16.45 -4.72
C ALA A 104 6.51 16.83 -3.31
N TYR A 105 5.72 15.96 -2.68
CA TYR A 105 5.20 16.20 -1.33
C TYR A 105 6.30 16.06 -0.26
N SER A 106 7.13 15.03 -0.35
CA SER A 106 8.27 14.86 0.58
C SER A 106 9.25 16.04 0.50
N HIS A 107 9.50 16.55 -0.72
CA HIS A 107 10.36 17.69 -0.96
C HIS A 107 9.74 19.00 -0.47
N SER A 108 8.45 19.25 -0.71
CA SER A 108 7.80 20.48 -0.25
C SER A 108 7.74 20.59 1.28
N GLN A 109 7.67 19.46 1.97
CA GLN A 109 7.68 19.40 3.43
C GLN A 109 9.09 19.33 4.05
N ASN A 110 10.15 19.32 3.22
CA ASN A 110 11.54 19.16 3.66
C ASN A 110 11.75 17.98 4.63
N TRP A 111 11.09 16.85 4.38
CA TRP A 111 11.17 15.70 5.28
C TRP A 111 12.54 15.03 5.25
N SER A 112 13.08 14.80 6.45
CA SER A 112 14.27 13.98 6.62
C SER A 112 13.95 12.50 6.34
N GLU A 113 14.99 11.67 6.23
CA GLU A 113 14.78 10.23 6.08
C GLU A 113 14.09 9.61 7.30
N GLN A 114 14.34 10.15 8.51
CA GLN A 114 13.68 9.69 9.73
C GLN A 114 12.20 10.04 9.73
N ASP A 115 11.82 11.25 9.32
CA ASP A 115 10.42 11.66 9.19
C ASP A 115 9.65 10.75 8.21
N LEU A 116 10.29 10.39 7.09
CA LEU A 116 9.71 9.45 6.13
C LEU A 116 9.55 8.04 6.73
N ARG A 117 10.47 7.58 7.59
CA ARG A 117 10.33 6.28 8.28
C ARG A 117 9.16 6.31 9.24
N ASP A 118 9.04 7.36 10.05
CA ASP A 118 7.93 7.52 10.98
C ASP A 118 6.59 7.63 10.23
N LYS A 119 6.54 8.34 9.11
CA LYS A 119 5.36 8.38 8.25
C LYS A 119 5.00 7.03 7.62
N CYS A 120 5.98 6.28 7.13
CA CYS A 120 5.72 4.92 6.63
C CYS A 120 5.20 4.01 7.75
N TYR A 121 5.75 4.12 8.95
CA TYR A 121 5.27 3.36 10.10
C TYR A 121 3.83 3.73 10.48
N GLU A 122 3.49 5.01 10.50
CA GLU A 122 2.12 5.50 10.70
C GLU A 122 1.16 4.93 9.65
N ILE A 123 1.58 4.93 8.38
CA ILE A 123 0.82 4.35 7.26
C ILE A 123 0.60 2.84 7.48
N ARG A 124 1.64 2.09 7.85
CA ARG A 124 1.54 0.65 8.15
C ARG A 124 0.57 0.36 9.30
N CYS A 125 0.53 1.25 10.29
CA CYS A 125 -0.35 1.13 11.45
C CYS A 125 -1.80 1.54 11.17
N ASN A 126 -2.08 2.23 10.06
CA ASN A 126 -3.42 2.64 9.68
C ASN A 126 -4.20 1.46 9.07
N THR A 127 -4.83 0.69 9.95
CA THR A 127 -5.63 -0.50 9.61
C THR A 127 -6.72 -0.19 8.57
N SER A 128 -7.40 0.95 8.66
CA SER A 128 -8.49 1.30 7.74
C SER A 128 -7.99 1.53 6.31
N SER A 129 -6.90 2.31 6.18
CA SER A 129 -6.26 2.60 4.90
C SER A 129 -5.67 1.33 4.27
N LEU A 130 -5.06 0.48 5.09
CA LEU A 130 -4.44 -0.77 4.68
C LEU A 130 -5.49 -1.82 4.23
N GLN A 131 -6.65 -1.88 4.90
CA GLN A 131 -7.79 -2.69 4.45
C GLN A 131 -8.28 -2.26 3.07
N LEU A 132 -8.40 -0.95 2.84
CA LEU A 132 -8.79 -0.43 1.52
C LEU A 132 -7.79 -0.88 0.44
N ASP A 133 -6.49 -0.68 0.66
CA ASP A 133 -5.45 -1.05 -0.31
C ASP A 133 -5.49 -2.56 -0.63
N ARG A 134 -5.72 -3.40 0.39
CA ARG A 134 -5.87 -4.86 0.24
C ARG A 134 -7.11 -5.23 -0.57
N TYR A 135 -8.27 -4.65 -0.26
CA TYR A 135 -9.49 -4.89 -1.02
C TYR A 135 -9.31 -4.46 -2.47
N CYS A 136 -8.82 -3.24 -2.72
CA CYS A 136 -8.53 -2.74 -4.06
C CYS A 136 -7.57 -3.65 -4.82
N THR A 137 -6.49 -4.10 -4.20
CA THR A 137 -5.50 -5.00 -4.83
C THR A 137 -6.09 -6.37 -5.15
N MET A 138 -6.84 -6.96 -4.22
CA MET A 138 -7.48 -8.26 -4.42
C MET A 138 -8.52 -8.21 -5.54
N PHE A 139 -9.42 -7.22 -5.50
CA PHE A 139 -10.43 -7.05 -6.55
C PHE A 139 -9.80 -6.62 -7.89
N PHE A 140 -8.71 -5.84 -7.88
CA PHE A 140 -7.93 -5.57 -9.09
C PHE A 140 -7.42 -6.86 -9.71
N ALA A 141 -6.83 -7.76 -8.93
CA ALA A 141 -6.31 -9.04 -9.42
C ALA A 141 -7.42 -9.93 -9.98
N ILE A 142 -8.54 -10.07 -9.26
CA ILE A 142 -9.73 -10.82 -9.72
C ILE A 142 -10.28 -10.23 -11.02
N GLY A 143 -10.44 -8.91 -11.06
CA GLY A 143 -10.92 -8.20 -12.23
C GLY A 143 -9.97 -8.36 -13.41
N TRP A 144 -8.66 -8.26 -13.17
CA TRP A 144 -7.62 -8.46 -14.18
C TRP A 144 -7.64 -9.86 -14.76
N TYR A 145 -7.79 -10.88 -13.91
CA TYR A 145 -7.92 -12.25 -14.35
C TYR A 145 -9.12 -12.42 -15.30
N TRP A 146 -10.28 -11.83 -14.97
CA TRP A 146 -11.50 -12.00 -15.78
C TRP A 146 -11.51 -11.18 -17.08
N LYS A 147 -11.23 -9.87 -17.01
CA LYS A 147 -11.38 -8.93 -18.15
C LYS A 147 -10.13 -8.10 -18.42
N ARG A 148 -8.95 -8.59 -18.03
CA ARG A 148 -7.67 -7.90 -18.18
C ARG A 148 -7.73 -6.49 -17.58
N PHE A 149 -7.00 -5.53 -18.15
CA PHE A 149 -6.91 -4.17 -17.65
C PHE A 149 -8.26 -3.52 -17.32
N GLN A 150 -9.28 -3.70 -18.18
CA GLN A 150 -10.62 -3.15 -17.94
C GLN A 150 -11.28 -3.76 -16.70
N GLY A 151 -11.12 -5.08 -16.52
CA GLY A 151 -11.59 -5.75 -15.33
C GLY A 151 -10.85 -5.29 -14.08
N GLY A 152 -9.54 -5.04 -14.17
CA GLY A 152 -8.74 -4.50 -13.08
C GLY A 152 -9.27 -3.17 -12.55
N VAL A 153 -9.57 -2.19 -13.43
CA VAL A 153 -10.11 -0.90 -12.98
C VAL A 153 -11.49 -1.06 -12.33
N ASN A 154 -12.36 -1.89 -12.90
CA ASN A 154 -13.65 -2.19 -12.28
C ASN A 154 -13.48 -2.90 -10.93
N GLY A 155 -12.48 -3.76 -10.83
CA GLY A 155 -12.07 -4.41 -9.60
C GLY A 155 -11.73 -3.39 -8.50
N ILE A 156 -10.87 -2.41 -8.80
CA ILE A 156 -10.55 -1.34 -7.84
C ILE A 156 -11.82 -0.64 -7.36
N ASN A 157 -12.71 -0.24 -8.28
CA ASN A 157 -13.96 0.44 -7.91
C ASN A 157 -14.89 -0.42 -7.05
N ILE A 158 -14.98 -1.73 -7.34
CA ILE A 158 -15.71 -2.69 -6.51
C ILE A 158 -15.04 -2.83 -5.14
N GLY A 159 -13.70 -2.87 -5.08
CA GLY A 159 -12.95 -2.91 -3.83
C GLY A 159 -13.21 -1.69 -2.93
N ILE A 160 -13.23 -0.49 -3.52
CA ILE A 160 -13.61 0.76 -2.82
C ILE A 160 -15.05 0.68 -2.31
N ALA A 161 -15.98 0.25 -3.16
CA ALA A 161 -17.39 0.12 -2.77
C ALA A 161 -17.58 -0.92 -1.65
N TYR A 162 -16.89 -2.06 -1.74
CA TYR A 162 -16.91 -3.11 -0.73
C TYR A 162 -16.30 -2.62 0.59
N TRP A 163 -15.19 -1.89 0.54
CA TRP A 163 -14.59 -1.27 1.72
C TRP A 163 -15.58 -0.31 2.40
N ALA A 164 -16.23 0.57 1.63
CA ALA A 164 -17.21 1.51 2.17
C ALA A 164 -18.40 0.77 2.81
N PHE A 165 -18.92 -0.28 2.15
CA PHE A 165 -19.98 -1.12 2.70
C PHE A 165 -19.52 -1.87 3.96
N TYR A 166 -18.30 -2.40 3.97
CA TYR A 166 -17.73 -3.08 5.10
C TYR A 166 -17.64 -2.15 6.32
N LYS A 167 -17.05 -0.96 6.17
CA LYS A 167 -16.87 0.01 7.25
C LYS A 167 -18.19 0.58 7.78
N THR A 168 -19.21 0.71 6.93
CA THR A 168 -20.50 1.29 7.34
C THR A 168 -21.48 0.26 7.91
N VAL A 169 -21.47 -0.97 7.40
CA VAL A 169 -22.48 -1.99 7.71
C VAL A 169 -21.87 -3.21 8.39
N LEU A 170 -20.83 -3.82 7.80
CA LEU A 170 -20.38 -5.15 8.20
C LEU A 170 -19.39 -5.19 9.36
N GLU A 171 -18.69 -4.09 9.65
CA GLU A 171 -17.64 -4.03 10.68
C GLU A 171 -18.18 -4.41 12.07
N LYS A 172 -19.48 -4.22 12.32
CA LYS A 172 -20.13 -4.61 13.58
C LYS A 172 -20.38 -6.12 13.70
N TYR A 173 -20.41 -6.83 12.58
CA TYR A 173 -20.88 -8.23 12.51
C TYR A 173 -19.82 -9.20 12.04
N THR A 174 -18.77 -8.72 11.37
CA THR A 174 -17.78 -9.57 10.71
C THR A 174 -16.38 -9.00 10.84
N ASN A 175 -15.39 -9.88 10.74
CA ASN A 175 -13.98 -9.50 10.64
C ASN A 175 -13.63 -9.13 9.19
N PRO A 176 -12.62 -8.28 8.97
CA PRO A 176 -12.14 -7.97 7.63
C PRO A 176 -11.49 -9.21 6.99
N LEU A 177 -11.42 -9.25 5.66
CA LEU A 177 -10.82 -10.41 4.94
C LEU A 177 -9.38 -10.71 5.39
N LEU A 178 -8.62 -9.67 5.74
CA LEU A 178 -7.27 -9.79 6.28
C LEU A 178 -7.18 -8.98 7.57
N VAL A 179 -7.30 -9.68 8.70
CA VAL A 179 -7.18 -9.14 10.05
C VAL A 179 -5.72 -8.82 10.34
N ASP A 180 -5.47 -7.62 10.88
CA ASP A 180 -4.13 -7.26 11.34
C ASP A 180 -3.76 -8.11 12.56
N LYS A 181 -2.63 -8.80 12.46
CA LYS A 181 -2.17 -9.69 13.55
C LYS A 181 -1.58 -8.91 14.73
N ILE A 182 -0.98 -7.76 14.44
CA ILE A 182 -0.37 -6.89 15.46
C ILE A 182 -1.41 -5.86 15.88
N LYS A 183 -1.96 -6.06 17.09
CA LYS A 183 -2.97 -5.18 17.66
C LYS A 183 -2.35 -3.84 18.08
N PRO A 184 -3.11 -2.74 18.14
CA PRO A 184 -2.61 -1.41 18.50
C PRO A 184 -1.77 -1.38 19.78
N GLU A 185 -2.19 -2.11 20.80
CA GLU A 185 -1.53 -2.20 22.11
C GLU A 185 -0.16 -2.91 22.08
N GLN A 186 0.16 -3.64 21.01
CA GLN A 186 1.43 -4.36 20.85
C GLN A 186 2.46 -3.57 20.02
N ARG A 187 2.05 -2.44 19.45
CA ARG A 187 2.87 -1.63 18.54
C ARG A 187 3.81 -0.74 19.33
N TYR A 188 4.97 -0.44 18.75
CA TYR A 188 5.83 0.61 19.29
C TYR A 188 5.18 1.98 19.08
N GLU A 189 5.48 2.94 19.94
CA GLU A 189 4.98 4.31 19.80
C GLU A 189 5.49 4.98 18.53
N ASN A 190 6.77 4.76 18.20
CA ASN A 190 7.43 5.30 17.02
C ASN A 190 8.59 4.39 16.58
N VAL A 191 9.25 4.73 15.46
CA VAL A 191 10.36 3.93 14.92
C VAL A 191 11.60 4.01 15.81
N ILE A 192 11.77 5.07 16.60
CA ILE A 192 12.92 5.26 17.51
C ILE A 192 12.84 4.28 18.68
N ALA A 193 11.68 4.18 19.34
CA ALA A 193 11.44 3.21 20.42
C ALA A 193 11.68 1.77 19.96
N ALA A 194 11.35 1.45 18.70
CA ALA A 194 11.64 0.15 18.11
C ALA A 194 13.15 -0.10 17.88
N LYS A 195 13.91 0.95 17.54
CA LYS A 195 15.38 0.87 17.41
C LYS A 195 16.04 0.67 18.76
N GLU A 196 15.59 1.39 19.79
CA GLU A 196 16.11 1.30 21.16
C GLU A 196 15.93 -0.12 21.72
N ASP A 197 14.72 -0.69 21.63
CA ASP A 197 14.44 -2.07 22.07
C ASP A 197 15.34 -3.10 21.35
N LYS A 198 15.58 -2.90 20.05
CA LYS A 198 16.45 -3.78 19.25
C LYS A 198 17.91 -3.67 19.69
N ASP A 199 18.38 -2.47 20.01
CA ASP A 199 19.74 -2.23 20.48
C ASP A 199 19.95 -2.82 21.88
N GLU A 200 18.97 -2.71 22.78
CA GLU A 200 19.00 -3.34 24.10
C GLU A 200 19.06 -4.86 24.02
N LEU A 201 18.20 -5.48 23.21
CA LEU A 201 18.26 -6.92 22.93
C LEU A 201 19.63 -7.33 22.37
N THR A 202 20.18 -6.56 21.45
CA THR A 202 21.49 -6.85 20.84
C THR A 202 22.61 -6.75 21.88
N ARG A 203 22.57 -5.76 22.77
CA ARG A 203 23.52 -5.64 23.90
C ARG A 203 23.40 -6.81 24.85
N PHE A 204 22.19 -7.19 25.24
CA PHE A 204 21.92 -8.33 26.10
C PHE A 204 22.51 -9.64 25.55
N TRP A 205 22.27 -9.94 24.27
CA TRP A 205 22.83 -11.14 23.62
C TRP A 205 24.35 -11.10 23.52
N ARG A 206 24.94 -9.92 23.27
CA ARG A 206 26.38 -9.72 23.28
C ARG A 206 26.98 -10.03 24.65
N ASP A 207 26.35 -9.56 25.73
CA ASP A 207 26.83 -9.77 27.09
C ASP A 207 26.76 -11.25 27.50
N ILE A 208 25.69 -11.97 27.10
CA ILE A 208 25.60 -13.42 27.30
C ILE A 208 26.71 -14.16 26.54
N ALA A 209 26.94 -13.81 25.27
CA ALA A 209 27.97 -14.43 24.46
C ALA A 209 29.39 -14.20 25.02
N LEU A 210 29.64 -13.04 25.64
CA LEU A 210 30.90 -12.72 26.29
C LEU A 210 31.08 -13.46 27.63
N LYS A 211 30.01 -13.62 28.43
CA LYS A 211 30.04 -14.38 29.69
C LYS A 211 30.24 -15.89 29.48
N GLY A 212 29.90 -16.42 28.31
CA GLY A 212 30.06 -17.83 27.95
C GLY A 212 31.43 -18.24 27.39
N LYS A 213 32.39 -17.30 27.25
CA LYS A 213 33.73 -17.61 26.70
C LYS A 213 34.78 -17.75 27.82
N PRO A 214 35.66 -18.78 27.77
CA PRO A 214 36.79 -18.88 28.68
C PRO A 214 37.76 -17.70 28.48
N GLU A 215 38.35 -17.24 29.59
CA GLU A 215 39.09 -15.98 29.77
C GLU A 215 40.22 -15.72 28.76
N ASN A 216 40.71 -16.77 28.09
CA ASN A 216 41.80 -16.71 27.11
C ASN A 216 41.40 -16.17 25.72
N ASP A 217 40.10 -16.12 25.38
CA ASP A 217 39.63 -15.64 24.06
C ASP A 217 39.21 -14.16 24.05
N LEU A 218 39.05 -13.54 25.23
CA LEU A 218 38.64 -12.13 25.36
C LEU A 218 39.74 -11.15 24.93
N ARG A 219 41.02 -11.56 24.96
CA ARG A 219 42.16 -10.72 24.54
C ARG A 219 42.30 -10.56 23.02
N LYS A 220 41.59 -11.34 22.20
CA LYS A 220 41.67 -11.26 20.73
C LYS A 220 40.58 -10.39 20.09
N VAL A 221 39.59 -9.94 20.84
CA VAL A 221 38.38 -9.30 20.28
C VAL A 221 38.34 -7.77 20.52
N VAL A 222 39.26 -7.22 21.31
CA VAL A 222 39.38 -5.76 21.48
C VAL A 222 40.45 -5.26 20.51
N PRO A 223 40.09 -4.49 19.45
CA PRO A 223 41.11 -3.76 18.71
C PRO A 223 41.66 -2.67 19.63
N SER A 224 42.95 -2.76 19.94
CA SER A 224 43.73 -1.71 20.58
C SER A 224 43.91 -0.56 19.61
N ASN A 225 42.94 0.35 19.53
CA ASN A 225 43.12 1.63 18.84
C ASN A 225 43.18 2.74 19.88
N VAL A 226 44.42 3.13 20.16
CA VAL A 226 44.82 4.52 20.45
C VAL A 226 44.57 5.36 19.20
#